data_AF-A0A2E4IJG5-F1
#
_entry.id   AF-A0A2E4IJG5-F1
#
_cell.length_a   1.000
_cell.length_b   1.000
_cell.length_c   1.000
_cell.angle_alpha   90.00
_cell.angle_beta   90.00
_cell.angle_gamma   90.00
#
_symmetry.space_group_name_H-M   'P 1'
#
loop_
_entity.id
_entity.type
_entity.pdbx_description
1 polymer ?
#
loop_
_entity_poly.entity_id
_entity_poly.type
_entity_poly.pdbx_seq_one_letter_code
_entity_poly.pdbx_strand_id
1 'polypeptide(L)'
;MSQERRVYSKFRPPDLTDIANMRPGVSRDRIIEAWVATRLSIHQAFYRPGNHLLYFCDAANGETSDIVANTLSSLQSPRVPKPVRIDALGALFVGIKVIVKQEEFPVINAALRLSGINVDSLEDL
;
A
#
# COMPACT_ATOMS: atom_id res chain seq x y z
N MET A 1 2.50 6.60 -24.84
CA MET A 1 2.49 6.49 -23.38
C MET A 1 2.02 5.09 -23.03
N SER A 2 2.93 4.23 -22.55
CA SER A 2 2.58 2.87 -22.13
C SER A 2 1.63 2.98 -20.93
N GLN A 3 0.39 2.49 -21.06
CA GLN A 3 -0.45 2.23 -19.89
C GLN A 3 0.31 1.20 -19.05
N GLU A 4 0.99 1.64 -17.99
CA GLU A 4 1.44 0.69 -16.97
C GLU A 4 0.21 -0.09 -16.52
N ARG A 5 0.21 -1.39 -16.84
CA ARG A 5 -0.86 -2.31 -16.47
C ARG A 5 -1.00 -2.23 -14.96
N ARG A 6 -2.13 -1.70 -14.48
CA ARG A 6 -2.56 -1.80 -13.09
C ARG A 6 -2.65 -3.28 -12.72
N VAL A 7 -1.62 -3.84 -12.11
CA VAL A 7 -1.49 -5.30 -11.90
C VAL A 7 -2.66 -5.79 -11.04
N TYR A 8 -3.03 -5.00 -10.03
CA TYR A 8 -4.17 -5.27 -9.14
C TYR A 8 -5.53 -5.28 -9.86
N SER A 9 -5.71 -4.53 -10.96
CA SER A 9 -7.01 -4.44 -11.68
C SER A 9 -7.45 -5.76 -12.33
N LYS A 10 -6.54 -6.74 -12.43
CA LYS A 10 -6.84 -8.09 -12.94
C LYS A 10 -7.46 -9.00 -11.86
N PHE A 11 -7.49 -8.57 -10.62
CA PHE A 11 -7.92 -9.37 -9.49
C PHE A 11 -9.17 -8.76 -8.86
N ARG A 12 -10.15 -9.60 -8.52
CA ARG A 12 -11.30 -9.16 -7.73
C ARG A 12 -10.86 -8.82 -6.31
N PRO A 13 -11.40 -7.75 -5.70
CA PRO A 13 -11.28 -7.49 -4.26
C PRO A 13 -11.73 -8.68 -3.41
N PRO A 14 -11.22 -8.85 -2.18
CA PRO A 14 -11.70 -9.87 -1.25
C PRO A 14 -13.16 -9.58 -0.90
N ASP A 15 -14.02 -10.59 -0.98
CA ASP A 15 -15.41 -10.50 -0.51
C ASP A 15 -15.57 -11.06 0.92
N LEU A 16 -16.81 -10.99 1.44
CA LEU A 16 -17.13 -11.49 2.78
C LEU A 16 -16.89 -13.00 2.93
N THR A 17 -16.99 -13.77 1.84
CA THR A 17 -16.75 -15.22 1.84
C THR A 17 -15.26 -15.52 1.91
N ASP A 18 -14.42 -14.75 1.19
CA ASP A 18 -12.96 -14.83 1.30
C ASP A 18 -12.50 -14.51 2.73
N ILE A 19 -13.16 -13.54 3.38
CA ILE A 19 -12.88 -13.14 4.77
C ILE A 19 -13.31 -14.22 5.78
N ALA A 20 -14.49 -14.81 5.58
CA ALA A 20 -15.03 -15.85 6.48
C ALA A 20 -14.22 -17.15 6.47
N ASN A 21 -13.51 -17.43 5.38
CA ASN A 21 -12.68 -18.63 5.22
C ASN A 21 -11.28 -18.53 5.87
N MET A 22 -10.94 -17.40 6.49
CA MET A 22 -9.62 -17.20 7.10
C MET A 22 -9.56 -17.63 8.57
N ARG A 23 -8.33 -17.85 9.07
CA ARG A 23 -8.07 -18.20 10.48
C ARG A 23 -8.78 -17.23 11.43
N PRO A 24 -9.39 -17.72 12.51
CA PRO A 24 -9.95 -16.87 13.57
C PRO A 24 -8.91 -15.84 14.06
N GLY A 25 -9.31 -14.56 14.12
CA GLY A 25 -8.48 -13.46 14.61
C GLY A 25 -7.82 -12.56 13.56
N VAL A 26 -8.04 -12.79 12.25
CA VAL A 26 -7.62 -11.86 11.19
C VAL A 26 -8.75 -10.88 10.89
N SER A 27 -8.48 -9.57 10.99
CA SER A 27 -9.48 -8.54 10.69
C SER A 27 -9.69 -8.34 9.19
N ARG A 28 -10.89 -7.89 8.78
CA ARG A 28 -11.19 -7.48 7.39
C ARG A 28 -10.16 -6.50 6.85
N ASP A 29 -9.74 -5.52 7.66
CA ASP A 29 -8.71 -4.56 7.25
C ASP A 29 -7.41 -5.25 6.91
N ARG A 30 -6.88 -6.15 7.75
CA ARG A 30 -5.64 -6.87 7.45
C ARG A 30 -5.71 -7.66 6.14
N ILE A 31 -6.88 -8.19 5.82
CA ILE A 31 -7.12 -8.94 4.58
C ILE A 31 -7.03 -8.00 3.37
N ILE A 32 -7.69 -6.85 3.45
CA ILE A 32 -7.62 -5.83 2.39
C ILE A 32 -6.18 -5.31 2.26
N GLU A 33 -5.49 -5.05 3.37
CA GLU A 33 -4.09 -4.60 3.36
C GLU A 33 -3.16 -5.59 2.67
N ALA A 34 -3.23 -6.87 3.06
CA ALA A 34 -2.46 -7.94 2.44
C ALA A 34 -2.84 -8.11 0.96
N TRP A 35 -4.12 -8.03 0.64
CA TRP A 35 -4.60 -8.17 -0.73
C TRP A 35 -4.05 -7.06 -1.63
N VAL A 36 -4.10 -5.80 -1.18
CA VAL A 36 -3.56 -4.65 -1.90
C VAL A 36 -2.05 -4.79 -2.08
N ALA A 37 -1.30 -4.95 -0.98
CA ALA A 37 0.16 -4.91 -1.01
C ALA A 37 0.75 -6.02 -1.91
N THR A 38 0.19 -7.24 -1.87
CA THR A 38 0.67 -8.37 -2.68
C THR A 38 0.42 -8.24 -4.19
N ARG A 39 -0.37 -7.24 -4.62
CA ARG A 39 -0.79 -7.06 -6.02
C ARG A 39 -0.27 -5.77 -6.63
N LEU A 40 0.44 -4.96 -5.84
CA LEU A 40 1.17 -3.80 -6.34
C LEU A 40 2.51 -4.26 -6.92
N SER A 41 2.92 -3.62 -8.02
CA SER A 41 4.32 -3.68 -8.44
C SER A 41 5.19 -2.78 -7.56
N ILE A 42 6.51 -2.93 -7.64
CA ILE A 42 7.51 -2.19 -6.85
C ILE A 42 7.40 -0.66 -7.08
N HIS A 43 6.86 -0.24 -8.24
CA HIS A 43 6.63 1.16 -8.62
C HIS A 43 5.17 1.60 -8.47
N GLN A 44 4.33 0.80 -7.80
CA GLN A 44 2.92 1.12 -7.59
C GLN A 44 2.63 1.34 -6.11
N ALA A 45 1.80 2.33 -5.85
CA ALA A 45 1.25 2.59 -4.55
C ALA A 45 -0.26 2.75 -4.62
N PHE A 46 -0.92 2.49 -3.51
CA PHE A 46 -2.37 2.55 -3.42
C PHE A 46 -2.81 3.34 -2.20
N TYR A 47 -3.58 4.41 -2.40
CA TYR A 47 -4.13 5.21 -1.33
C TYR A 47 -5.58 4.83 -1.02
N ARG A 48 -5.86 4.47 0.24
CA ARG A 48 -7.22 4.31 0.78
C ARG A 48 -7.58 5.54 1.62
N PRO A 49 -8.51 6.39 1.13
CA PRO A 49 -8.98 7.55 1.91
C PRO A 49 -9.65 7.14 3.22
N GLY A 50 -10.42 6.05 3.22
CA GLY A 50 -11.22 5.60 4.37
C GLY A 50 -10.42 5.22 5.63
N ASN A 51 -9.10 5.00 5.51
CA ASN A 51 -8.22 4.78 6.65
C ASN A 51 -6.94 5.61 6.61
N HIS A 52 -6.85 6.57 5.69
CA HIS A 52 -5.69 7.45 5.49
C HIS A 52 -4.37 6.69 5.31
N LEU A 53 -4.39 5.52 4.67
CA LEU A 53 -3.19 4.71 4.46
C LEU A 53 -2.82 4.64 2.99
N LEU A 54 -1.51 4.78 2.76
CA LEU A 54 -0.86 4.60 1.48
C LEU A 54 -0.04 3.31 1.55
N TYR A 55 -0.36 2.36 0.68
CA TYR A 55 0.20 1.02 0.63
C TYR A 55 1.20 0.89 -0.50
N PHE A 56 2.26 0.12 -0.26
CA PHE A 56 3.29 -0.18 -1.23
C PHE A 56 3.61 -1.67 -1.19
N CYS A 57 3.86 -2.27 -2.34
CA CYS A 57 4.62 -3.52 -2.39
C CYS A 57 6.08 -3.17 -2.14
N ASP A 58 6.76 -3.97 -1.34
CA ASP A 58 8.20 -3.84 -1.16
C ASP A 58 8.83 -5.22 -1.26
N ALA A 59 9.92 -5.30 -2.01
CA ALA A 59 10.69 -6.52 -2.09
C ALA A 59 11.51 -6.69 -0.80
N ALA A 60 12.01 -7.90 -0.54
CA ALA A 60 12.79 -8.18 0.67
C ALA A 60 14.09 -7.35 0.78
N ASN A 61 14.51 -6.69 -0.31
CA ASN A 61 15.66 -5.78 -0.33
C ASN A 61 15.34 -4.37 0.21
N GLY A 62 14.08 -4.01 0.44
CA GLY A 62 13.69 -2.74 1.05
C GLY A 62 13.74 -1.51 0.12
N GLU A 63 13.91 -1.70 -1.18
CA GLU A 63 14.14 -0.61 -2.13
C GLU A 63 12.96 0.39 -2.16
N THR A 64 11.72 -0.10 -2.13
CA THR A 64 10.55 0.78 -2.11
C THR A 64 10.44 1.52 -0.78
N SER A 65 10.78 0.86 0.34
CA SER A 65 10.84 1.52 1.64
C SER A 65 11.82 2.69 1.66
N ASP A 66 13.00 2.52 1.07
CA ASP A 66 14.03 3.56 1.01
C ASP A 66 13.57 4.75 0.17
N ILE A 67 12.98 4.51 -1.00
CA ILE A 67 12.43 5.58 -1.86
C ILE A 67 11.34 6.36 -1.12
N VAL A 68 10.44 5.67 -0.44
CA VAL A 68 9.34 6.29 0.32
C VAL A 68 9.88 7.10 1.49
N ALA A 69 10.79 6.54 2.28
CA ALA A 69 11.40 7.23 3.43
C ALA A 69 12.15 8.51 2.99
N ASN A 70 12.92 8.42 1.90
CA ASN A 70 13.63 9.57 1.33
C ASN A 70 12.66 10.64 0.83
N THR A 71 11.64 10.24 0.06
CA THR A 71 10.63 11.16 -0.48
C THR A 71 9.92 11.93 0.65
N LEU A 72 9.49 11.23 1.70
CA LEU A 72 8.81 11.85 2.84
C LEU A 72 9.73 12.75 3.66
N SER A 73 11.00 12.38 3.80
CA SER A 73 12.00 13.20 4.47
C SER A 73 12.28 14.50 3.70
N SER A 74 12.36 14.43 2.36
CA SER A 74 12.52 15.61 1.50
C SER A 74 11.34 16.58 1.58
N LEU A 75 10.14 16.07 1.87
CA LEU A 75 8.95 16.89 2.13
C LEU A 75 8.90 17.48 3.55
N GLN A 76 9.95 17.32 4.36
CA GLN A 76 9.98 17.70 5.78
C GLN A 76 8.82 17.07 6.58
N SER A 77 8.36 15.91 6.14
CA SER A 77 7.23 15.19 6.71
C SER A 77 7.61 13.72 6.94
N PRO A 78 8.68 13.45 7.70
CA PRO A 78 9.17 12.09 7.91
C PRO A 78 8.12 11.27 8.66
N ARG A 79 7.91 10.03 8.20
CA ARG A 79 7.00 9.08 8.81
C ARG A 79 7.70 7.74 8.90
N VAL A 80 7.38 6.97 9.93
CA VAL A 80 7.88 5.60 10.08
C VAL A 80 7.00 4.68 9.21
N PRO A 81 7.54 4.05 8.15
CA PRO A 81 6.80 3.04 7.40
C PRO A 81 6.47 1.86 8.30
N LYS A 82 5.22 1.40 8.26
CA LYS A 82 4.78 0.23 9.01
C LYS A 82 4.73 -0.98 8.07
N PRO A 83 5.14 -2.17 8.52
CA PRO A 83 5.03 -3.37 7.70
C PRO A 83 3.56 -3.78 7.49
N VAL A 84 3.25 -4.24 6.28
CA VAL A 84 2.03 -4.98 5.96
C VAL A 84 2.33 -6.47 6.13
N ARG A 85 1.53 -7.15 6.94
CA ARG A 85 1.72 -8.56 7.32
C ARG A 85 0.44 -9.35 7.12
N ILE A 86 0.56 -10.57 6.58
CA ILE A 86 -0.62 -11.40 6.25
C ILE A 86 -1.17 -12.16 7.47
N ASP A 87 -0.34 -12.54 8.43
CA ASP A 87 -0.77 -13.31 9.58
C ASP A 87 -0.50 -12.63 10.93
N ALA A 88 -1.11 -13.16 11.99
CA ALA A 88 -0.96 -12.65 13.35
C ALA A 88 0.45 -12.82 13.92
N LEU A 89 1.23 -13.76 13.37
CA LEU A 89 2.61 -14.04 13.76
C LEU A 89 3.62 -13.15 13.01
N GLY A 90 3.18 -12.45 11.97
CA GLY A 90 4.02 -11.61 11.13
C GLY A 90 4.98 -12.36 10.22
N ALA A 91 4.71 -13.63 9.93
CA ALA A 91 5.63 -14.52 9.21
C ALA A 91 5.75 -14.18 7.72
N LEU A 92 4.79 -13.44 7.14
CA LEU A 92 4.85 -12.99 5.77
C LEU A 92 4.81 -11.45 5.68
N PHE A 93 5.96 -10.85 5.40
CA PHE A 93 6.09 -9.45 4.99
C PHE A 93 5.77 -9.33 3.50
N VAL A 94 4.88 -8.43 3.15
CA VAL A 94 4.41 -8.25 1.76
C VAL A 94 4.44 -6.81 1.29
N GLY A 95 4.99 -5.91 2.10
CA GLY A 95 5.12 -4.49 1.77
C GLY A 95 5.02 -3.59 2.99
N ILE A 96 4.86 -2.29 2.72
CA ILE A 96 4.77 -1.26 3.75
C ILE A 96 3.52 -0.41 3.58
N LYS A 97 3.16 0.28 4.66
CA LYS A 97 2.09 1.27 4.70
C LYS A 97 2.52 2.51 5.45
N VAL A 98 2.03 3.66 5.01
CA VAL A 98 2.30 4.97 5.60
C VAL A 98 0.98 5.70 5.82
N ILE A 99 0.86 6.38 6.97
CA ILE A 99 -0.31 7.22 7.26
C ILE A 99 -0.16 8.54 6.50
N VAL A 100 -1.13 8.85 5.64
CA VAL A 100 -1.20 10.07 4.84
C VAL A 100 -2.59 10.65 4.98
N LYS A 101 -2.69 11.80 5.64
CA LYS A 101 -3.99 12.46 5.78
C LYS A 101 -4.48 12.96 4.43
N GLN A 102 -5.79 13.12 4.30
CA GLN A 102 -6.40 13.45 3.00
C GLN A 102 -5.94 14.81 2.47
N GLU A 103 -5.72 15.78 3.36
CA GLU A 103 -5.19 17.10 3.03
C GLU A 103 -3.72 17.07 2.57
N GLU A 104 -2.94 16.08 3.00
CA GLU A 104 -1.52 15.91 2.66
C GLU A 104 -1.33 15.12 1.36
N PHE A 105 -2.34 14.32 0.99
CA PHE A 105 -2.26 13.37 -0.11
C PHE A 105 -1.85 13.99 -1.45
N PRO A 106 -2.37 15.15 -1.90
CA PRO A 106 -1.99 15.72 -3.19
C PRO A 106 -0.48 15.99 -3.31
N VAL A 107 0.13 16.53 -2.25
CA VAL A 107 1.57 16.85 -2.23
C VAL A 107 2.41 15.58 -2.21
N ILE A 108 2.03 14.61 -1.38
CA ILE A 108 2.75 13.33 -1.27
C ILE A 108 2.62 12.51 -2.55
N ASN A 109 1.44 12.48 -3.18
CA ASN A 109 1.21 11.84 -4.47
C ASN A 109 2.11 12.45 -5.56
N ALA A 110 2.19 13.78 -5.64
CA ALA A 110 3.06 14.45 -6.61
C ALA A 110 4.54 14.08 -6.40
N ALA A 111 5.01 14.09 -5.15
CA ALA A 111 6.39 13.73 -4.83
C ALA A 111 6.70 12.26 -5.16
N LEU A 112 5.80 11.33 -4.81
CA LEU A 112 5.96 9.90 -5.13
C LEU A 112 6.02 9.67 -6.64
N ARG A 113 5.19 10.36 -7.43
CA ARG A 113 5.22 10.29 -8.90
C ARG A 113 6.54 10.81 -9.48
N LEU A 114 7.10 11.88 -8.91
CA LEU A 114 8.42 12.38 -9.29
C LEU A 114 9.53 11.38 -8.93
N SER A 115 9.36 10.62 -7.85
CA SER A 115 10.24 9.52 -7.45
C SER A 115 10.01 8.21 -8.24
N GLY A 116 9.14 8.22 -9.26
CA GLY A 116 8.88 7.06 -10.11
C GLY A 116 7.85 6.07 -9.54
N ILE A 117 7.09 6.46 -8.51
CA ILE A 117 6.01 5.63 -7.94
C ILE A 117 4.66 6.14 -8.43
N ASN A 118 3.94 5.30 -9.16
CA ASN A 118 2.58 5.57 -9.59
C ASN A 118 1.59 5.27 -8.48
N VAL A 119 0.89 6.32 -8.04
CA VAL A 119 -0.13 6.23 -6.99
C VAL A 119 -1.52 6.19 -7.63
N ASP A 120 -2.24 5.11 -7.36
CA ASP A 120 -3.68 5.00 -7.60
C ASP A 120 -4.45 5.22 -6.29
N SER A 121 -5.70 5.65 -6.41
CA SER A 121 -6.63 5.74 -5.29
C SER A 121 -7.96 5.15 -5.72
N LEU A 122 -8.60 4.43 -4.81
CA LEU A 122 -9.94 3.88 -5.01
C LEU A 122 -10.75 4.27 -3.79
N GLU A 123 -11.76 5.10 -4.02
CA GLU A 123 -12.87 5.25 -3.07
C GLU A 123 -13.62 3.91 -3.11
N ASP A 124 -13.84 3.31 -1.94
CA ASP A 124 -14.67 2.12 -1.71
C ASP A 124 -14.09 0.73 -2.11
N LEU A 125 -13.18 0.23 -1.25
CA LEU A 125 -12.91 -1.21 -1.02
C LEU A 125 -13.41 -1.64 0.37
#